data_AF-A0A6G8CZ52-F1
#
_entry.id   AF-A0A6G8CZ52-F1
#
_cell.length_a   1.000
_cell.length_b   1.000
_cell.length_c   1.000
_cell.angle_alpha   90.00
_cell.angle_beta   90.00
_cell.angle_gamma   90.00
#
_symmetry.space_group_name_H-M   'P 1'
#
loop_
_entity.id
_entity.type
_entity.pdbx_description
1 polymer ?
#
loop_
_entity_poly.entity_id
_entity_poly.type
_entity_poly.pdbx_seq_one_letter_code
_entity_poly.pdbx_strand_id
1 'polypeptide(L)'
;MMLVQITAAQGPAECERAVDMALRALLRDAPGYGVELQLVEENATACGYKSVLLQARGDAAAAWLSKWEGSVQCVFESPFRPGHRRKNWFVGIRRCEVPEHDATLDERDLRFQACRASGKGGQHVNTTDSAVHATHLPSGIAVKVMTERSQHANKRLARALIAMKLQQLAEQGVDAARHDRNQQHWSLERGNPVRVLR
;
A
#
# COMPACT_ATOMS: atom_id res chain seq x y z
N MET A 1 -10.56 4.00 -5.11
CA MET A 1 -9.74 4.50 -3.98
C MET A 1 -8.38 4.88 -4.51
N MET A 2 -7.82 6.03 -4.14
CA MET A 2 -6.52 6.49 -4.64
C MET A 2 -5.61 6.87 -3.48
N LEU A 3 -4.31 6.53 -3.56
CA LEU A 3 -3.32 6.99 -2.60
C LEU A 3 -2.51 8.16 -3.17
N VAL A 4 -2.18 9.12 -2.30
CA VAL A 4 -1.45 10.32 -2.63
C VAL A 4 -0.30 10.47 -1.65
N GLN A 5 0.93 10.53 -2.14
CA GLN A 5 2.10 10.78 -1.31
C GLN A 5 2.55 12.24 -1.47
N ILE A 6 2.80 12.90 -0.35
CA ILE A 6 3.53 14.17 -0.28
C ILE A 6 4.89 13.90 0.33
N THR A 7 5.96 14.46 -0.23
CA THR A 7 7.29 14.19 0.28
C THR A 7 8.29 15.33 0.14
N ALA A 8 9.15 15.46 1.17
CA ALA A 8 10.32 16.32 1.19
C ALA A 8 11.52 15.73 0.43
N ALA A 9 11.48 14.45 0.01
CA ALA A 9 12.63 13.71 -0.52
C ALA A 9 13.88 13.87 0.37
N GLN A 10 15.05 14.14 -0.23
CA GLN A 10 16.29 14.51 0.48
C GLN A 10 16.38 16.00 0.82
N GLY A 11 15.24 16.65 1.05
CA GLY A 11 15.20 18.07 1.37
C GLY A 11 15.71 18.34 2.79
N PRO A 12 16.18 19.57 3.07
CA PRO A 12 16.49 19.98 4.45
C PRO A 12 15.20 20.13 5.28
N ALA A 13 15.34 20.43 6.57
CA ALA A 13 14.24 20.68 7.51
C ALA A 13 13.13 21.62 6.98
N GLU A 14 13.48 22.62 6.16
CA GLU A 14 12.50 23.49 5.52
C GLU A 14 11.60 22.74 4.52
N CYS A 15 12.13 21.77 3.78
CA CYS A 15 11.28 20.92 2.94
C CYS A 15 10.32 20.07 3.78
N GLU A 16 10.73 19.63 4.97
CA GLU A 16 9.83 18.88 5.88
C GLU A 16 8.68 19.75 6.39
N ARG A 17 8.96 21.03 6.69
CA ARG A 17 7.92 22.02 6.99
C ARG A 17 7.06 22.35 5.77
N ALA A 18 7.67 22.37 4.59
CA ALA A 18 6.94 22.55 3.34
C ALA A 18 5.95 21.41 3.06
N VAL A 19 6.22 20.19 3.52
CA VAL A 19 5.27 19.05 3.45
C VAL A 19 4.05 19.32 4.33
N ASP A 20 4.23 19.80 5.57
CA ASP A 20 3.12 20.21 6.44
C ASP A 20 2.27 21.32 5.80
N MET A 21 2.94 22.34 5.22
CA MET A 21 2.27 23.42 4.51
C MET A 21 1.45 22.92 3.30
N ALA A 22 2.03 22.02 2.49
CA ALA A 22 1.33 21.42 1.36
C ALA A 22 0.15 20.54 1.83
N LEU A 23 0.35 19.71 2.85
CA LEU A 23 -0.70 18.88 3.44
C LEU A 23 -1.90 19.73 3.88
N ARG A 24 -1.67 20.81 4.61
CA ARG A 24 -2.74 21.74 5.05
C ARG A 24 -3.45 22.40 3.88
N ALA A 25 -2.74 22.67 2.78
CA ALA A 25 -3.33 23.23 1.57
C ALA A 25 -4.24 22.19 0.88
N LEU A 26 -3.78 20.94 0.75
CA LEU A 26 -4.58 19.85 0.17
C LEU A 26 -5.85 19.57 0.99
N LEU A 27 -5.73 19.48 2.32
CA LEU A 27 -6.87 19.25 3.23
C LEU A 27 -7.93 20.36 3.15
N ARG A 28 -7.52 21.59 2.81
CA ARG A 28 -8.43 22.73 2.65
C ARG A 28 -9.06 22.78 1.26
N ASP A 29 -8.32 22.42 0.22
CA ASP A 29 -8.74 22.49 -1.17
C ASP A 29 -9.66 21.32 -1.55
N ALA A 30 -9.35 20.10 -1.10
CA ALA A 30 -10.03 18.87 -1.50
C ALA A 30 -11.56 18.87 -1.29
N PRO A 31 -12.10 19.31 -0.13
CA PRO A 31 -13.55 19.31 0.08
C PRO A 31 -14.32 20.19 -0.92
N GLY A 32 -13.69 21.27 -1.42
CA GLY A 32 -14.29 22.15 -2.42
C GLY A 32 -14.51 21.49 -3.79
N TYR A 33 -13.86 20.35 -4.04
CA TYR A 33 -14.02 19.54 -5.24
C TYR A 33 -14.77 18.23 -4.98
N GLY A 34 -15.38 18.07 -3.79
CA GLY A 34 -16.04 16.82 -3.39
C GLY A 34 -15.06 15.66 -3.16
N VAL A 35 -13.81 15.97 -2.81
CA VAL A 35 -12.77 14.99 -2.51
C VAL A 35 -12.55 14.93 -1.00
N GLU A 36 -12.67 13.73 -0.43
CA GLU A 36 -12.34 13.45 0.96
C GLU A 36 -10.91 12.92 1.06
N LEU A 37 -10.12 13.46 1.99
CA LEU A 37 -8.76 13.03 2.26
C LEU A 37 -8.67 12.44 3.67
N GLN A 38 -8.13 11.24 3.77
CA GLN A 38 -7.84 10.56 5.03
C GLN A 38 -6.34 10.31 5.16
N LEU A 39 -5.74 10.63 6.30
CA LEU A 39 -4.34 10.31 6.56
C LEU A 39 -4.18 8.80 6.78
N VAL A 40 -3.27 8.18 6.04
CA VAL A 40 -2.97 6.74 6.11
C VAL A 40 -1.65 6.47 6.82
N GLU A 41 -0.62 7.25 6.48
CA GLU A 41 0.72 7.09 7.02
C GLU A 41 1.38 8.45 7.14
N GLU A 42 2.13 8.67 8.22
CA GLU A 42 2.94 9.87 8.40
C GLU A 42 4.36 9.50 8.84
N ASN A 43 5.35 10.20 8.29
CA ASN A 43 6.73 10.16 8.72
C ASN A 43 7.07 11.53 9.30
N ALA A 44 6.71 11.74 10.56
CA ALA A 44 6.87 13.00 11.26
C ALA A 44 8.32 13.24 11.69
N THR A 45 8.72 14.51 11.73
CA THR A 45 10.03 14.97 12.21
C THR A 45 9.84 16.15 13.15
N ALA A 46 10.91 16.62 13.80
CA ALA A 46 10.87 17.83 14.61
C ALA A 46 10.51 19.10 13.81
N CYS A 47 10.63 19.06 12.48
CA CYS A 47 10.46 20.20 11.58
C CYS A 47 9.18 20.14 10.74
N GLY A 48 8.42 19.05 10.80
CA GLY A 48 7.23 18.82 9.99
C GLY A 48 7.11 17.34 9.63
N TYR A 49 7.10 17.03 8.33
CA TYR A 49 7.01 15.65 7.85
C TYR A 49 8.02 15.38 6.74
N LYS A 50 8.73 14.26 6.82
CA LYS A 50 9.55 13.76 5.71
C LYS A 50 8.68 13.27 4.55
N SER A 51 7.56 12.62 4.89
CA SER A 51 6.52 12.24 3.94
C SER A 51 5.19 11.98 4.64
N VAL A 52 4.10 12.15 3.92
CA VAL A 52 2.75 11.74 4.34
C VAL A 52 2.07 10.99 3.19
N LEU A 53 1.23 10.03 3.54
CA LEU A 53 0.40 9.26 2.63
C LEU A 53 -1.06 9.50 2.97
N LEU A 54 -1.81 9.94 1.97
CA LEU A 54 -3.24 10.23 2.07
C LEU A 54 -4.01 9.26 1.21
N GLN A 55 -5.18 8.84 1.69
CA GLN A 55 -6.21 8.21 0.89
C GLN A 55 -7.18 9.28 0.41
N ALA A 56 -7.34 9.38 -0.91
CA ALA A 56 -8.32 10.24 -1.54
C ALA A 56 -9.55 9.43 -2.00
N ARG A 57 -10.74 9.93 -1.64
CA ARG A 57 -12.04 9.37 -2.01
C ARG A 57 -12.88 10.44 -2.71
N GLY A 58 -13.77 10.01 -3.61
CA GLY A 58 -14.63 10.87 -4.41
C GLY A 58 -14.37 10.72 -5.91
N ASP A 59 -15.40 10.89 -6.72
CA ASP A 59 -15.35 10.64 -8.18
C ASP A 59 -14.40 11.62 -8.89
N ALA A 60 -14.29 12.84 -8.35
CA ALA A 60 -13.40 13.88 -8.89
C ALA A 60 -11.93 13.75 -8.42
N ALA A 61 -11.58 12.76 -7.59
CA ALA A 61 -10.28 12.71 -6.91
C ALA A 61 -9.09 12.69 -7.89
N ALA A 62 -9.18 11.94 -8.99
CA ALA A 62 -8.10 11.87 -9.97
C ALA A 62 -7.90 13.21 -10.72
N ALA A 63 -8.98 13.85 -11.17
CA ALA A 63 -8.94 15.13 -11.85
C ALA A 63 -8.55 16.29 -10.92
N TRP A 64 -8.87 16.17 -9.64
CA TRP A 64 -8.42 17.10 -8.61
C TRP A 64 -6.90 16.94 -8.37
N LEU A 65 -6.42 15.71 -8.18
CA LEU A 65 -5.01 15.44 -7.91
C LEU A 65 -4.11 15.84 -9.07
N SER A 66 -4.54 15.73 -10.32
CA SER A 66 -3.73 16.12 -11.48
C SER A 66 -3.33 17.61 -11.48
N LYS A 67 -4.01 18.46 -10.70
CA LYS A 67 -3.65 19.87 -10.49
C LYS A 67 -2.55 20.07 -9.44
N TRP A 68 -2.29 19.05 -8.65
CA TRP A 68 -1.34 19.05 -7.54
C TRP A 68 -0.14 18.13 -7.81
N GLU A 69 -0.31 17.11 -8.65
CA GLU A 69 0.71 16.13 -8.98
C GLU A 69 1.92 16.77 -9.67
N GLY A 70 3.11 16.52 -9.12
CA GLY A 70 4.36 17.12 -9.55
C GLY A 70 5.11 17.82 -8.41
N SER A 71 5.98 18.75 -8.78
CA SER A 71 6.76 19.56 -7.83
C SER A 71 5.93 20.75 -7.37
N VAL A 72 5.76 20.93 -6.07
CA VAL A 72 5.06 22.09 -5.48
C VAL A 72 6.08 22.96 -4.76
N GLN A 73 6.10 24.25 -5.08
CA GLN A 73 6.96 25.23 -4.44
C GLN A 73 6.25 25.86 -3.24
N CYS A 74 6.84 25.75 -2.05
CA CYS A 74 6.42 26.47 -0.86
C CYS A 74 7.38 27.63 -0.61
N VAL A 75 6.85 28.83 -0.42
CA VAL A 75 7.63 30.06 -0.26
C VAL A 75 7.50 30.57 1.17
N PHE A 76 8.56 30.46 1.96
CA PHE A 76 8.63 31.02 3.32
C PHE A 76 10.08 31.20 3.79
N GLU A 77 10.29 32.11 4.75
CA GLU A 77 11.59 32.30 5.39
C GLU A 77 11.92 31.12 6.31
N SER A 78 13.17 30.63 6.27
CA SER A 78 13.55 29.49 7.10
C SER A 78 13.40 29.80 8.59
N PRO A 79 12.56 29.06 9.33
CA PRO A 79 12.51 29.17 10.79
C PRO A 79 13.68 28.42 11.47
N PHE A 80 14.39 27.56 10.73
CA PHE A 80 15.43 26.68 11.26
C PHE A 80 16.85 27.24 11.07
N ARG A 81 17.03 28.13 10.09
CA ARG A 81 18.30 28.80 9.80
C ARG A 81 18.07 30.32 9.76
N PRO A 82 18.15 31.00 10.92
CA PRO A 82 17.99 32.45 10.99
C PRO A 82 18.97 33.18 10.06
N GLY A 83 18.49 34.20 9.33
CA GLY A 83 19.30 34.97 8.39
C GLY A 83 19.57 34.30 7.04
N HIS A 84 19.10 33.07 6.82
CA HIS A 84 19.27 32.38 5.54
C HIS A 84 18.38 32.99 4.45
N ARG A 85 18.98 33.40 3.32
CA ARG A 85 18.29 34.16 2.26
C ARG A 85 17.30 33.35 1.41
N ARG A 86 17.44 32.03 1.35
CA ARG A 86 16.57 31.17 0.53
C ARG A 86 15.17 31.11 1.14
N LYS A 87 14.15 31.33 0.30
CA LYS A 87 12.74 31.22 0.67
C LYS A 87 11.97 30.15 -0.10
N ASN A 88 12.57 29.57 -1.14
CA ASN A 88 11.91 28.61 -2.04
C ASN A 88 12.25 27.16 -1.65
N TRP A 89 11.24 26.44 -1.22
CA TRP A 89 11.29 25.03 -0.81
C TRP A 89 10.39 24.21 -1.72
N PHE A 90 10.76 22.97 -2.01
CA PHE A 90 10.02 22.13 -2.95
C PHE A 90 9.63 20.82 -2.28
N VAL A 91 8.43 20.36 -2.59
CA VAL A 91 7.91 19.04 -2.19
C VAL A 91 7.36 18.33 -3.42
N GLY A 92 7.43 17.00 -3.41
CA GLY A 92 6.78 16.17 -4.42
C GLY A 92 5.40 15.77 -3.97
N ILE A 93 4.42 15.88 -4.86
CA ILE A 93 3.11 15.26 -4.71
C ILE A 93 2.94 14.26 -5.84
N ARG A 94 2.62 13.01 -5.52
CA ARG A 94 2.42 11.97 -6.53
C ARG A 94 1.29 11.03 -6.16
N ARG A 95 0.63 10.52 -7.20
CA ARG A 95 -0.27 9.38 -7.06
C ARG A 95 0.53 8.11 -6.81
N CYS A 96 0.07 7.28 -5.88
CA CYS A 96 0.58 5.94 -5.67
C CYS A 96 -0.47 4.92 -6.12
N GLU A 97 -0.02 3.86 -6.77
CA GLU A 97 -0.87 2.72 -7.07
C GLU A 97 -1.23 2.00 -5.78
N VAL A 98 -2.50 1.64 -5.66
CA VAL A 98 -2.98 0.72 -4.62
C VAL A 98 -2.93 -0.66 -5.25
N PRO A 99 -2.21 -1.63 -4.67
CA PRO A 99 -2.41 -3.01 -5.07
C PRO A 99 -3.86 -3.36 -4.77
N GLU A 100 -4.66 -3.61 -5.81
CA GLU A 100 -5.94 -4.29 -5.63
C GLU A 100 -5.62 -5.68 -5.11
N HIS A 101 -5.86 -5.92 -3.82
CA HIS A 101 -5.87 -7.25 -3.25
C HIS A 101 -7.15 -7.39 -2.44
N ASP A 102 -8.18 -7.92 -3.09
CA ASP A 102 -9.26 -8.60 -2.39
C ASP A 102 -8.66 -9.89 -1.79
N ALA A 103 -8.08 -9.77 -0.60
CA ALA A 103 -7.59 -10.91 0.17
C ALA A 103 -8.75 -11.66 0.86
N THR A 104 -10.00 -11.53 0.38
CA THR A 104 -11.15 -12.21 0.96
C THR A 104 -11.27 -13.60 0.34
N LEU A 105 -10.98 -14.63 1.13
CA LEU A 105 -11.13 -16.03 0.71
C LEU A 105 -12.61 -16.44 0.72
N ASP A 106 -13.26 -16.47 -0.44
CA ASP A 106 -14.57 -17.11 -0.60
C ASP A 106 -14.39 -18.63 -0.72
N GLU A 107 -15.31 -19.40 -0.14
CA GLU A 107 -15.33 -20.86 -0.29
C GLU A 107 -15.60 -21.28 -1.74
N ARG A 108 -16.31 -20.45 -2.50
CA ARG A 108 -16.64 -20.70 -3.91
C ARG A 108 -15.40 -20.73 -4.81
N ASP A 109 -14.34 -20.05 -4.39
CA ASP A 109 -13.08 -19.95 -5.12
C ASP A 109 -12.14 -21.13 -4.86
N LEU A 110 -12.52 -22.05 -3.96
CA LEU A 110 -11.72 -23.20 -3.58
C LEU A 110 -12.17 -24.47 -4.28
N ARG A 111 -11.27 -25.03 -5.09
CA ARG A 111 -11.42 -26.38 -5.64
C ARG A 111 -10.70 -27.39 -4.77
N PHE A 112 -11.44 -28.33 -4.20
CA PHE A 112 -10.88 -29.45 -3.43
C PHE A 112 -10.92 -30.75 -4.25
N GLN A 113 -9.80 -31.46 -4.27
CA GLN A 113 -9.67 -32.80 -4.83
C GLN A 113 -9.20 -33.75 -3.72
N ALA A 114 -9.93 -34.85 -3.52
CA ALA A 114 -9.49 -35.91 -2.62
C ALA A 114 -8.44 -36.76 -3.34
N CYS A 115 -7.38 -37.15 -2.63
CA CYS A 115 -6.36 -38.04 -3.15
C CYS A 115 -6.00 -39.08 -2.10
N ARG A 116 -5.43 -40.20 -2.55
CA ARG A 116 -4.84 -41.18 -1.65
C ARG A 116 -3.62 -40.58 -0.95
N ALA A 117 -3.57 -40.71 0.37
CA ALA A 117 -2.38 -40.31 1.13
C ALA A 117 -1.21 -41.23 0.75
N SER A 118 -0.04 -40.65 0.46
CA SER A 118 1.17 -41.39 0.11
C SER A 118 2.19 -41.25 1.25
N GLY A 119 2.51 -42.34 1.94
CA GLY A 119 3.49 -42.32 3.03
C GLY A 119 3.77 -43.72 3.62
N LYS A 120 4.80 -43.85 4.47
CA LYS A 120 5.17 -45.10 5.19
C LYS A 120 4.16 -45.48 6.29
N GLY A 121 2.86 -45.40 6.02
CA GLY A 121 1.80 -45.75 6.95
C GLY A 121 1.24 -47.16 6.74
N GLY A 122 0.63 -47.73 7.78
CA GLY A 122 -0.03 -49.05 7.73
C GLY A 122 -1.26 -49.09 6.80
N GLN A 123 -1.95 -50.23 6.73
CA GLN A 123 -3.05 -50.49 5.79
C GLN A 123 -4.12 -49.38 5.70
N HIS A 124 -4.40 -48.67 6.80
CA HIS A 124 -5.38 -47.59 6.83
C HIS A 124 -4.96 -46.33 6.03
N VAL A 125 -3.65 -46.05 5.92
CA VAL A 125 -3.10 -44.89 5.18
C VAL A 125 -3.16 -45.12 3.68
N ASN A 126 -3.03 -46.38 3.24
CA ASN A 126 -2.96 -46.73 1.82
C ASN A 126 -4.33 -47.01 1.18
N THR A 127 -5.40 -47.14 1.98
CA THR A 127 -6.75 -47.49 1.46
C THR A 127 -7.71 -46.30 1.49
N THR A 128 -7.47 -45.30 2.34
CA THR A 128 -8.40 -44.17 2.55
C THR A 128 -7.97 -42.92 1.80
N ASP A 129 -8.88 -42.29 1.05
CA ASP A 129 -8.66 -41.02 0.35
C ASP A 129 -8.76 -39.82 1.30
N SER A 130 -7.92 -39.82 2.33
CA SER A 130 -7.90 -38.78 3.36
C SER A 130 -7.12 -37.53 2.93
N ALA A 131 -6.20 -37.62 1.97
CA ALA A 131 -5.43 -36.47 1.51
C ALA A 131 -6.29 -35.53 0.67
N VAL A 132 -6.01 -34.23 0.78
CA VAL A 132 -6.75 -33.16 0.12
C VAL A 132 -5.77 -32.29 -0.63
N HIS A 133 -6.01 -32.12 -1.93
CA HIS A 133 -5.41 -31.08 -2.75
C HIS A 133 -6.42 -29.95 -2.90
N ALA A 134 -6.09 -28.76 -2.40
CA ALA A 134 -6.93 -27.58 -2.52
C ALA A 134 -6.26 -26.56 -3.44
N THR A 135 -7.04 -25.92 -4.30
CA THR A 135 -6.57 -24.87 -5.21
C THR A 135 -7.50 -23.67 -5.09
N HIS A 136 -6.94 -22.49 -4.88
CA HIS A 136 -7.65 -21.23 -5.04
C HIS A 136 -7.64 -20.84 -6.51
N LEU A 137 -8.81 -20.85 -7.16
CA LEU A 137 -8.93 -20.67 -8.60
C LEU A 137 -8.45 -19.29 -9.07
N PRO A 138 -8.77 -18.17 -8.40
CA PRO A 138 -8.34 -16.84 -8.85
C PRO A 138 -6.83 -16.63 -8.78
N SER A 139 -6.19 -17.07 -7.70
CA SER A 139 -4.73 -16.84 -7.50
C SER A 139 -3.85 -17.97 -8.02
N GLY A 140 -4.42 -19.13 -8.36
CA GLY A 140 -3.68 -20.33 -8.73
C GLY A 140 -2.91 -20.99 -7.57
N ILE A 141 -3.03 -20.49 -6.34
CA ILE A 141 -2.34 -21.06 -5.17
C ILE A 141 -2.92 -22.44 -4.87
N ALA A 142 -2.04 -23.44 -4.86
CA ALA A 142 -2.41 -24.82 -4.55
C ALA A 142 -1.66 -25.31 -3.30
N VAL A 143 -2.35 -26.10 -2.47
CA VAL A 143 -1.80 -26.76 -1.28
C VAL A 143 -2.25 -28.21 -1.21
N LYS A 144 -1.36 -29.10 -0.77
CA LYS A 144 -1.67 -30.50 -0.51
C LYS A 144 -1.54 -30.77 1.00
N VAL A 145 -2.59 -31.32 1.60
CA VAL A 145 -2.64 -31.65 3.02
C VAL A 145 -2.99 -33.12 3.21
N MET A 146 -2.20 -33.81 4.02
CA MET A 146 -2.39 -35.22 4.35
C MET A 146 -1.99 -35.56 5.80
N THR A 147 -1.95 -34.55 6.67
CA THR A 147 -1.45 -34.68 8.05
C THR A 147 -2.46 -35.38 8.97
N GLU A 148 -3.76 -35.17 8.74
CA GLU A 148 -4.82 -35.73 9.57
C GLU A 148 -5.38 -37.02 8.98
N ARG A 149 -5.95 -37.85 9.87
CA ARG A 149 -6.60 -39.11 9.49
C ARG A 149 -7.92 -38.91 8.73
N SER A 150 -8.61 -37.79 8.96
CA SER A 150 -9.90 -37.50 8.32
C SER A 150 -9.78 -36.48 7.20
N GLN A 151 -10.50 -36.72 6.10
CA GLN A 151 -10.55 -35.82 4.96
C GLN A 151 -11.09 -34.43 5.34
N HIS A 152 -12.10 -34.37 6.22
CA HIS A 152 -12.70 -33.10 6.65
C HIS A 152 -11.71 -32.24 7.44
N ALA A 153 -10.90 -32.84 8.33
CA ALA A 153 -9.86 -32.11 9.03
C ALA A 153 -8.77 -31.62 8.07
N ASN A 154 -8.38 -32.44 7.08
CA ASN A 154 -7.44 -32.04 6.03
C ASN A 154 -7.99 -30.91 5.14
N LYS A 155 -9.30 -30.90 4.82
CA LYS A 155 -9.96 -29.78 4.10
C LYS A 155 -9.89 -28.47 4.90
N ARG A 156 -10.20 -28.52 6.20
CA ARG A 156 -10.14 -27.34 7.08
C ARG A 156 -8.72 -26.78 7.17
N LEU A 157 -7.71 -27.65 7.31
CA LEU A 157 -6.32 -27.23 7.32
C LEU A 157 -5.87 -26.66 5.97
N ALA A 158 -6.28 -27.28 4.85
CA ALA A 158 -5.99 -26.78 3.51
C ALA A 158 -6.56 -25.37 3.29
N ARG A 159 -7.78 -25.11 3.77
CA ARG A 159 -8.38 -23.76 3.74
C ARG A 159 -7.55 -22.75 4.54
N ALA A 160 -7.16 -23.09 5.78
CA ALA A 160 -6.32 -22.23 6.60
C ALA A 160 -4.96 -21.93 5.94
N LEU A 161 -4.32 -22.93 5.33
CA LEU A 161 -3.06 -22.75 4.61
C LEU A 161 -3.18 -21.87 3.37
N ILE A 162 -4.29 -21.99 2.62
CA ILE A 162 -4.55 -21.09 1.49
C ILE A 162 -4.79 -19.66 1.99
N ALA A 163 -5.59 -19.48 3.04
CA ALA A 163 -5.82 -18.16 3.63
C ALA A 163 -4.51 -17.50 4.07
N MET A 164 -3.64 -18.24 4.76
CA MET A 164 -2.31 -17.75 5.16
C MET A 164 -1.44 -17.37 3.96
N LYS A 165 -1.43 -18.19 2.89
CA LYS A 165 -0.66 -17.89 1.67
C LYS A 165 -1.20 -16.68 0.92
N LEU A 166 -2.52 -16.50 0.86
CA LEU A 166 -3.16 -15.32 0.27
C LEU A 166 -2.82 -14.06 1.06
N GLN A 167 -2.86 -14.13 2.39
CA GLN A 167 -2.45 -13.03 3.24
C GLN A 167 -0.97 -12.68 3.04
N GLN A 168 -0.09 -13.69 3.01
CA GLN A 168 1.34 -13.48 2.76
C GLN A 168 1.59 -12.87 1.37
N LEU A 169 0.85 -13.29 0.33
CA LEU A 169 0.93 -12.69 -1.00
C LEU A 169 0.47 -11.22 -0.99
N ALA A 170 -0.61 -10.92 -0.27
CA ALA A 170 -1.09 -9.55 -0.10
C ALA A 170 -0.06 -8.68 0.63
N GLU A 171 0.55 -9.18 1.70
CA GLU A 171 1.64 -8.52 2.43
C GLU A 171 2.84 -8.24 1.52
N GLN A 172 3.26 -9.22 0.71
CA GLN A 172 4.33 -9.05 -0.28
C GLN A 172 4.00 -7.98 -1.33
N GLY A 173 2.75 -7.93 -1.81
CA GLY A 173 2.29 -6.89 -2.73
C GLY A 173 2.33 -5.49 -2.10
N VAL A 174 1.91 -5.38 -0.83
CA VAL A 174 1.99 -4.13 -0.06
C VAL A 174 3.44 -3.70 0.15
N ASP A 175 4.33 -4.63 0.50
CA ASP A 175 5.75 -4.32 0.69
C ASP A 175 6.45 -3.95 -0.61
N ALA A 176 6.12 -4.59 -1.73
CA ALA A 176 6.61 -4.22 -3.06
C ALA A 176 6.13 -2.82 -3.46
N ALA A 177 4.85 -2.50 -3.26
CA ALA A 177 4.31 -1.17 -3.52
C ALA A 177 4.92 -0.11 -2.59
N ARG A 178 5.18 -0.45 -1.33
CA ARG A 178 5.94 0.41 -0.40
C ARG A 178 7.37 0.61 -0.85
N HIS A 179 8.02 -0.44 -1.37
CA HIS A 179 9.38 -0.36 -1.89
C HIS A 179 9.46 0.53 -3.12
N ASP A 180 8.56 0.36 -4.09
CA ASP A 180 8.47 1.21 -5.27
C ASP A 180 8.19 2.68 -4.90
N ARG A 181 7.23 2.90 -4.00
CA ARG A 181 6.95 4.22 -3.41
C ARG A 181 8.20 4.83 -2.75
N ASN A 182 8.97 4.02 -2.03
CA ASN A 182 10.24 4.47 -1.43
C ASN A 182 11.31 4.77 -2.48
N GLN A 183 11.33 4.09 -3.62
CA GLN A 183 12.22 4.48 -4.73
C GLN A 183 11.79 5.81 -5.35
N GLN A 184 10.49 5.98 -5.58
CA GLN A 184 9.90 7.22 -6.11
C GLN A 184 10.06 8.42 -5.17
N HIS A 185 10.18 8.20 -3.86
CA HIS A 185 10.52 9.23 -2.87
C HIS A 185 11.82 9.98 -3.22
N TRP A 186 12.80 9.30 -3.84
CA TRP A 186 14.10 9.88 -4.13
C TRP A 186 14.16 10.66 -5.45
N SER A 187 13.22 10.43 -6.38
CA SER A 187 13.21 11.02 -7.73
C SER A 187 12.44 12.34 -7.82
N LEU A 188 12.67 13.28 -6.90
CA LEU A 188 12.00 14.59 -6.92
C LEU A 188 12.72 15.58 -7.85
N GLU A 189 12.06 15.99 -8.93
CA GLU A 189 12.52 17.12 -9.75
C GLU A 189 12.32 18.44 -8.98
N ARG A 190 13.43 19.15 -8.74
CA ARG A 190 13.43 20.44 -8.04
C ARG A 190 13.47 21.55 -9.09
N GLY A 191 12.33 22.16 -9.37
CA GLY A 191 12.15 23.13 -10.44
C GLY A 191 10.78 22.96 -11.12
N ASN A 192 10.40 23.88 -12.01
CA ASN A 192 9.15 23.83 -12.77
C ASN A 192 7.90 23.47 -11.93
N PRO A 193 7.59 24.26 -10.88
CA PRO A 193 6.53 23.89 -9.96
C PRO A 193 5.17 23.94 -10.65
N VAL A 194 4.39 22.87 -10.49
CA VAL A 194 2.97 22.86 -10.93
C VAL A 194 2.13 23.82 -10.11
N ARG A 195 2.56 24.13 -8.88
CA ARG A 195 1.88 25.05 -7.99
C ARG A 195 2.84 25.77 -7.04
N VAL A 196 2.50 27.01 -6.68
CA VAL A 196 3.23 27.81 -5.71
C VAL A 196 2.32 28.13 -4.52
N LEU A 197 2.75 27.74 -3.33
CA LEU A 197 2.12 28.05 -2.06
C LEU A 197 2.93 29.16 -1.37
N ARG A 198 2.26 30.19 -0.87
CA ARG A 198 2.87 31.35 -0.18
C ARG A 198 2.26 31.51 1.20
#